data_AF-A0AAU6HVI8-F1
#
_entry.id   AF-A0AAU6HVI8-F1
#
_cell.length_a   1.000
_cell.length_b   1.000
_cell.length_c   1.000
_cell.angle_alpha   90.00
_cell.angle_beta   90.00
_cell.angle_gamma   90.00
#
_symmetry.space_group_name_H-M   'P 1'
#
loop_
_entity.id
_entity.type
_entity.pdbx_description
1 polymer ?
#
loop_
_entity_poly.entity_id
_entity_poly.type
_entity_poly.pdbx_seq_one_letter_code
_entity_poly.pdbx_strand_id
1 'polypeptide(L)' 'MNTARRTDPIRVEKGLASEEELAALTAVLLARAAHRPADAAPAGPRATAARWRRLERQSGFRGATSWQR' A
#
# COMPACT_ATOMS: atom_id res chain seq x y z
N MET A 1 23.87 -13.48 3.89
CA MET A 1 23.18 -14.43 4.79
C MET A 1 21.69 -14.34 4.49
N ASN A 2 21.15 -15.27 3.70
CA ASN A 2 19.76 -15.24 3.26
C ASN A 2 18.92 -15.91 4.35
N THR A 3 18.26 -15.12 5.20
CA THR A 3 17.45 -15.61 6.32
C THR A 3 16.29 -16.42 5.77
N ALA A 4 16.17 -17.68 6.20
CA ALA A 4 15.03 -18.54 5.91
C ALA A 4 13.72 -17.75 6.14
N ARG A 5 12.87 -17.68 5.12
CA ARG A 5 11.54 -17.06 5.25
C ARG A 5 10.78 -17.84 6.32
N ARG A 6 10.58 -17.23 7.49
CA ARG A 6 9.47 -17.62 8.36
C ARG A 6 8.20 -17.56 7.53
N THR A 7 7.41 -18.62 7.55
CA THR A 7 6.10 -18.70 6.92
C THR A 7 5.04 -17.99 7.76
N ASP A 8 5.38 -16.81 8.28
CA ASP A 8 4.36 -15.96 8.92
C ASP A 8 3.56 -15.27 7.82
N PRO A 9 2.22 -15.14 7.99
CA PRO A 9 1.36 -14.53 6.98
C PRO A 9 1.72 -13.05 6.73
N ILE A 10 2.37 -12.38 7.68
CA ILE A 10 2.71 -10.95 7.64
C ILE A 10 4.10 -10.74 8.24
N ARG A 11 4.92 -9.91 7.57
CA ARG A 11 6.24 -9.51 8.08
C ARG A 11 6.11 -8.28 8.98
N VAL A 12 6.65 -8.37 10.19
CA VAL A 12 6.73 -7.28 11.17
C VAL A 12 8.17 -6.77 11.25
N GLU A 13 8.40 -5.48 11.02
CA GLU A 13 9.76 -4.90 11.04
C GLU A 13 10.22 -4.50 12.45
N LYS A 14 9.28 -4.20 13.36
CA LYS A 14 9.58 -3.77 14.73
C LYS A 14 8.52 -4.33 15.69
N GLY A 15 8.98 -4.87 16.83
CA GLY A 15 8.10 -5.46 17.83
C GLY A 15 7.50 -6.80 17.37
N LEU A 16 6.42 -7.20 18.02
CA LEU A 16 5.60 -8.35 17.69
C LEU A 16 4.15 -7.87 17.55
N ALA A 17 3.41 -8.42 16.59
CA ALA A 17 1.99 -8.17 16.50
C ALA A 17 1.26 -9.02 17.55
N SER A 18 0.36 -8.40 18.32
CA SER A 18 -0.54 -9.13 19.20
C SER A 18 -1.57 -9.93 18.39
N GLU A 19 -2.24 -10.89 19.03
CA GLU A 19 -3.32 -11.65 18.38
C GLU A 19 -4.49 -10.74 17.97
N GLU A 20 -4.80 -9.73 18.79
CA GLU A 20 -5.84 -8.73 18.54
C GLU A 20 -5.49 -7.85 17.34
N GLU A 21 -4.22 -7.41 17.23
CA GLU A 21 -3.75 -6.64 16.09
C GLU A 21 -3.80 -7.44 14.79
N LEU A 22 -3.41 -8.73 14.84
CA LEU A 22 -3.49 -9.62 13.68
C LEU A 22 -4.94 -9.88 13.25
N ALA A 23 -5.84 -10.06 14.22
CA ALA A 23 -7.27 -10.22 13.97
C ALA A 23 -7.87 -8.96 13.34
N ALA A 24 -7.55 -7.77 13.88
CA ALA A 24 -8.00 -6.49 13.34
C ALA A 24 -7.52 -6.28 11.90
N LEU A 25 -6.24 -6.56 11.63
CA LEU A 25 -5.67 -6.45 10.29
C LEU A 25 -6.34 -7.42 9.30
N THR A 26 -6.59 -8.66 9.74
CA THR A 26 -7.30 -9.67 8.93
C THR A 26 -8.73 -9.21 8.60
N ALA A 27 -9.46 -8.68 9.59
CA ALA A 27 -10.81 -8.16 9.38
C ALA A 27 -10.84 -7.01 8.36
N VAL A 28 -9.89 -6.08 8.45
CA VAL A 28 -9.75 -4.97 7.48
C VAL A 28 -9.47 -5.51 6.08
N LEU A 29 -8.57 -6.47 5.94
CA LEU A 29 -8.24 -7.07 4.64
C LEU A 29 -9.44 -7.79 4.03
N LEU A 30 -10.20 -8.55 4.82
CA LEU A 30 -11.43 -9.21 4.36
C LEU A 30 -12.49 -8.20 3.95
N ALA A 31 -12.72 -7.15 4.74
CA ALA A 31 -13.66 -6.09 4.40
C ALA A 31 -13.26 -5.38 3.10
N ARG A 32 -11.96 -5.12 2.92
CA ARG A 32 -11.41 -4.52 1.69
C ARG A 32 -11.57 -5.43 0.47
N ALA A 33 -11.35 -6.73 0.63
CA ALA A 33 -11.52 -7.72 -0.44
C ALA A 33 -12.99 -7.91 -0.83
N ALA A 34 -13.90 -7.88 0.15
CA ALA A 34 -15.34 -7.95 -0.08
C ALA A 34 -15.89 -6.68 -0.76
N HIS A 35 -15.24 -5.54 -0.54
CA HIS A 35 -15.63 -4.27 -1.16
C HIS A 35 -15.24 -4.24 -2.65
N ARG A 36 -16.15 -4.70 -3.51
CA ARG A 36 -16.07 -4.50 -4.96
C ARG A 36 -16.80 -3.19 -5.32
N PRO A 37 -16.09 -2.12 -5.72
CA PRO A 37 -16.76 -0.89 -6.14
C PRO A 37 -17.63 -1.16 -7.37
N ALA A 38 -18.91 -0.81 -7.28
CA ALA A 38 -19.91 -1.03 -8.33
C ALA A 38 -19.62 -0.21 -9.61
N ASP A 39 -18.88 0.91 -9.47
CA ASP A 39 -18.52 1.83 -10.56
C ASP A 39 -17.05 1.76 -10.94
N ALA A 40 -16.45 0.57 -10.97
CA ALA A 40 -15.17 0.39 -11.65
C ALA A 40 -15.42 0.50 -13.17
N ALA A 41 -15.60 1.73 -13.66
CA ALA A 41 -15.45 2.06 -15.08
C ALA A 41 -14.17 1.37 -15.60
N PRO A 42 -14.14 0.88 -16.85
CA PRO A 42 -12.96 0.22 -17.39
C PRO A 42 -11.77 1.15 -17.17
N ALA A 43 -10.88 0.75 -16.25
CA ALA A 43 -9.74 1.53 -15.90
C ALA A 43 -8.92 1.69 -17.17
N GLY A 44 -8.97 2.87 -17.80
CA GLY A 44 -7.99 3.25 -18.81
C GLY A 44 -6.60 2.89 -18.28
N PRO A 45 -5.66 2.44 -19.14
CA PRO A 45 -4.52 1.61 -18.79
C PRO A 45 -3.97 1.98 -17.42
N ARG A 46 -4.36 1.17 -16.41
CA ARG A 46 -3.98 1.41 -15.03
C ARG A 46 -2.47 1.45 -15.04
N ALA A 47 -1.85 2.57 -14.66
CA ALA A 47 -0.41 2.62 -14.49
C ALA A 47 -0.06 1.63 -13.37
N THR A 48 0.19 0.39 -13.75
CA THR A 48 0.42 -0.76 -12.87
C THR A 48 1.78 -0.67 -12.18
N ALA A 49 2.61 0.26 -12.61
CA ALA A 49 3.84 0.66 -11.94
C ALA A 49 3.69 2.09 -11.42
N ALA A 50 4.15 2.31 -10.19
CA ALA A 50 4.47 3.65 -9.73
C ALA A 50 5.40 4.27 -10.79
N ARG A 51 4.99 5.38 -11.41
CA ARG A 51 5.87 6.14 -12.31
C ARG A 51 6.89 6.84 -11.44
N TRP A 52 7.94 6.09 -11.06
CA TRP A 52 9.12 6.63 -10.42
C TRP A 52 9.66 7.71 -11.33
N ARG A 53 9.31 8.95 -10.99
CA ARG A 53 9.78 10.12 -11.71
C ARG A 53 11.12 10.49 -11.10
N ARG A 54 12.06 10.80 -11.99
CA ARG A 54 13.36 11.37 -11.63
C ARG A 54 13.12 12.72 -10.96
N LEU A 55 13.13 12.73 -9.63
CA LEU A 55 12.91 13.91 -8.80
C LEU A 55 13.96 15.00 -9.09
N GLU A 56 15.17 14.59 -9.49
CA GLU A 56 16.25 15.47 -9.94
C GLU A 56 15.90 16.26 -11.22
N ARG A 57 14.90 15.83 -11.99
CA ARG A 57 14.39 16.51 -13.20
C ARG A 57 13.08 17.25 -12.98
N GLN A 58 12.51 17.19 -11.77
CA GLN A 58 11.37 18.01 -11.42
C GLN A 58 11.85 19.35 -10.87
N SER A 59 11.28 20.46 -11.37
CA SER A 59 11.28 21.72 -10.63
C SER A 59 10.76 21.45 -9.22
N GLY A 60 11.47 21.93 -8.20
CA GLY A 60 11.27 21.57 -6.79
C GLY A 60 9.88 21.85 -6.21
N PHE A 61 9.82 22.09 -4.90
CA PHE A 61 8.58 22.31 -4.15
C PHE A 61 7.60 23.24 -4.88
N ARG A 62 6.40 22.74 -5.21
CA ARG A 62 5.36 23.47 -5.98
C ARG A 62 4.35 24.22 -5.07
N GLY A 63 4.73 24.51 -3.83
CA GLY A 63 3.90 25.22 -2.86
C GLY A 63 3.21 24.32 -1.84
N ALA A 64 2.77 24.91 -0.73
CA ALA A 64 2.27 24.21 0.46
C ALA A 64 0.97 23.42 0.25
N THR A 65 0.29 23.59 -0.89
CA THR A 65 -0.98 22.91 -1.21
C THR A 65 -0.79 21.76 -2.20
N SER A 66 0.44 21.41 -2.57
CA SER A 66 0.71 20.37 -3.58
C SER A 66 0.34 18.95 -3.14
N TRP A 67 0.04 18.72 -1.86
CA TRP A 67 -0.33 17.43 -1.28
C TRP A 67 -1.84 17.16 -1.31
N GLN A 68 -2.65 18.18 -1.60
CA GLN A 68 -4.11 18.07 -1.60
C GLN A 68 -4.68 17.65 -2.97
N ARG A 69 -3.83 17.44 -3.97
CA ARG A 69 -4.22 17.15 -5.36
C ARG A 69 -3.93 15.71 -5.76
#